data_AF-A0A382NI07-F1
#
_entry.id   AF-A0A382NI07-F1
#
_cell.length_a   1.000
_cell.length_b   1.000
_cell.length_c   1.000
_cell.angle_alpha   90.00
_cell.angle_beta   90.00
_cell.angle_gamma   90.00
#
_symmetry.space_group_name_H-M   'P 1'
#
loop_
_entity.id
_entity.type
_entity.pdbx_description
1 polymer ?
#
loop_
_entity_poly.entity_id
_entity_poly.type
_entity_poly.pdbx_seq_one_letter_code
_entity_poly.pdbx_strand_id
1 'polypeptide(L)'
;VVADLDGEGSGQPVTVLLRADTDALPMTEESGEDFCSVEQGRAHACGHDAHTAMLVGAARLLSDMRDRFAGRVRFMFQPGEEGAGGAPVMIDEGVLDGVDRAFALHITPNLPIGFAGCRAGPMLASTDEISVTVTGRGGHASMPHLCLDPVPPMAAMIGALQTAIT
;
A
#
# COMPACT_ATOMS: atom_id res chain seq x y z
N VAL A 1 -3.97 -10.97 9.18
CA VAL A 1 -4.15 -11.36 10.62
C VAL A 1 -4.61 -10.14 11.39
N VAL A 2 -5.58 -10.28 12.30
CA VAL A 2 -6.02 -9.19 13.19
C VAL A 2 -5.97 -9.71 14.62
N ALA A 3 -5.39 -8.92 15.54
CA ALA A 3 -5.32 -9.25 16.96
C ALA A 3 -5.56 -8.02 17.82
N ASP A 4 -6.24 -8.20 18.96
CA ASP A 4 -6.52 -7.11 19.90
C ASP A 4 -5.78 -7.37 21.23
N LEU A 5 -5.23 -6.31 21.81
CA LEU A 5 -4.60 -6.29 23.12
C LEU A 5 -5.27 -5.22 23.98
N ASP A 6 -5.97 -5.65 25.03
CA ASP A 6 -6.57 -4.75 26.01
C ASP A 6 -5.51 -4.31 27.03
N GLY A 7 -5.51 -3.01 27.32
CA GLY A 7 -4.72 -2.41 28.39
C GLY A 7 -5.42 -2.55 29.75
N GLU A 8 -4.62 -2.62 30.80
CA GLU A 8 -5.03 -2.74 32.21
C GLU A 8 -4.86 -1.43 32.98
N GLY A 9 -4.31 -0.40 32.31
CA GLY A 9 -4.03 0.90 32.90
C GLY A 9 -5.27 1.75 33.16
N SER A 10 -5.16 2.67 34.12
CA SER A 10 -6.22 3.64 34.41
C SER A 10 -6.20 4.80 33.42
N GLY A 11 -7.38 5.24 32.95
CA GLY A 11 -7.50 6.39 32.06
C GLY A 11 -8.75 6.31 31.20
N GLN A 12 -8.96 7.31 30.34
CA GLN A 12 -9.99 7.22 29.31
C GLN A 12 -9.54 6.21 28.24
N PRO A 13 -10.30 5.13 28.00
CA PRO A 13 -9.91 4.12 27.03
C PRO A 13 -9.99 4.69 25.61
N VAL A 14 -8.97 4.37 24.81
CA VAL A 14 -8.90 4.67 23.37
C VAL A 14 -8.50 3.39 22.65
N THR A 15 -9.09 3.14 21.48
CA THR A 15 -8.68 2.04 20.60
C THR A 15 -7.74 2.57 19.53
N VAL A 16 -6.50 2.09 19.52
CA VAL A 16 -5.50 2.43 18.51
C VAL A 16 -5.23 1.22 17.62
N LEU A 17 -5.25 1.40 16.31
CA LEU A 17 -4.82 0.41 15.34
C LEU A 17 -3.38 0.66 14.90
N LEU A 18 -2.55 -0.39 14.91
CA LEU A 18 -1.19 -0.40 14.37
C LEU A 18 -1.15 -1.36 13.18
N ARG A 19 -0.76 -0.86 12.00
CA ARG A 19 -0.78 -1.60 10.74
C ARG A 19 0.62 -1.93 10.23
N ALA A 20 0.77 -3.14 9.69
CA ALA A 20 1.87 -3.58 8.86
C ALA A 20 1.32 -4.35 7.65
N ASP A 21 1.89 -4.12 6.48
CA ASP A 21 1.68 -4.92 5.26
C ASP A 21 2.55 -6.18 5.29
N THR A 22 2.13 -7.22 4.57
CA THR A 22 2.74 -8.56 4.66
C THR A 22 3.07 -9.21 3.32
N ASP A 23 2.61 -8.65 2.20
CA ASP A 23 2.82 -9.23 0.88
C ASP A 23 4.21 -8.90 0.31
N ALA A 24 4.64 -9.74 -0.62
CA ALA A 24 5.91 -9.61 -1.35
C ALA A 24 5.65 -9.25 -2.82
N LEU A 25 6.71 -8.90 -3.55
CA LEU A 25 6.64 -8.52 -4.95
C LEU A 25 6.95 -9.69 -5.90
N PRO A 26 6.37 -9.72 -7.11
CA PRO A 26 6.62 -10.74 -8.12
C PRO A 26 7.94 -10.48 -8.87
N MET A 27 9.06 -10.56 -8.16
CA MET A 27 10.40 -10.35 -8.70
C MET A 27 11.44 -11.28 -8.06
N THR A 28 12.52 -11.55 -8.79
CA THR A 28 13.65 -12.32 -8.25
C THR A 28 14.52 -11.42 -7.38
N GLU A 29 14.93 -11.92 -6.22
CA GLU A 29 15.86 -11.22 -5.36
C GLU A 29 17.29 -11.31 -5.89
N GLU A 30 17.99 -10.18 -5.94
CA GLU A 30 19.37 -10.07 -6.42
C GLU A 30 20.30 -9.46 -5.36
N SER A 31 19.89 -9.47 -4.08
CA SER A 31 20.64 -8.86 -2.97
C SER A 31 21.96 -9.61 -2.68
N GLY A 32 21.95 -10.93 -2.82
CA GLY A 32 23.09 -11.79 -2.49
C GLY A 32 23.28 -12.04 -0.99
N GLU A 33 22.31 -11.65 -0.17
CA GLU A 33 22.34 -11.84 1.28
C GLU A 33 22.15 -13.31 1.70
N ASP A 34 22.65 -13.69 2.86
CA ASP A 34 22.50 -15.06 3.39
C ASP A 34 21.04 -15.45 3.67
N PHE A 35 20.15 -14.46 3.80
CA PHE A 35 18.72 -14.60 4.06
C PHE A 35 17.85 -14.28 2.83
N CYS A 36 18.42 -14.32 1.62
CA CYS A 36 17.68 -14.18 0.37
C CYS A 36 16.43 -15.08 0.35
N SER A 37 15.40 -14.62 -0.37
CA SER A 37 14.23 -15.41 -0.70
C SER A 37 14.61 -16.76 -1.28
N VAL A 38 14.03 -17.82 -0.70
CA VAL A 38 14.15 -19.19 -1.21
C VAL A 38 13.17 -19.49 -2.35
N GLU A 39 12.24 -18.56 -2.62
CA GLU A 39 11.19 -18.69 -3.63
C GLU A 39 11.54 -17.84 -4.86
N GLN A 40 11.83 -18.48 -5.99
CA GLN A 40 12.19 -17.78 -7.21
C GLN A 40 11.03 -16.88 -7.72
N GLY A 41 11.35 -15.64 -8.11
CA GLY A 41 10.36 -14.67 -8.60
C GLY A 41 9.47 -14.09 -7.52
N ARG A 42 9.83 -14.24 -6.24
CA ARG A 42 9.15 -13.60 -5.09
C ARG A 42 10.19 -13.01 -4.14
N ALA A 43 10.08 -11.74 -3.82
CA ALA A 43 11.00 -11.07 -2.90
C ALA A 43 10.31 -9.97 -2.10
N HIS A 44 10.70 -9.81 -0.82
CA HIS A 44 10.31 -8.65 -0.02
C HIS A 44 11.19 -7.44 -0.35
N ALA A 45 10.98 -6.85 -1.53
CA ALA A 45 11.76 -5.71 -2.00
C ALA A 45 11.22 -4.33 -1.55
N CYS A 46 10.05 -4.30 -0.89
CA CYS A 46 9.43 -3.08 -0.33
C CYS A 46 9.56 -2.97 1.20
N GLY A 47 10.15 -3.98 1.86
CA GLY A 47 10.36 -3.99 3.32
C GLY A 47 9.18 -4.46 4.17
N HIS A 48 8.16 -5.09 3.56
CA HIS A 48 6.97 -5.58 4.28
C HIS A 48 7.29 -6.69 5.29
N ASP A 49 8.37 -7.44 5.07
CA ASP A 49 8.98 -8.34 6.05
C ASP A 49 9.45 -7.57 7.30
N ALA A 50 10.13 -6.44 7.12
CA ALA A 50 10.56 -5.58 8.21
C ALA A 50 9.36 -4.95 8.93
N HIS A 51 8.34 -4.47 8.20
CA HIS A 51 7.12 -3.92 8.82
C HIS A 51 6.41 -4.96 9.68
N THR A 52 6.26 -6.18 9.16
CA THR A 52 5.67 -7.30 9.88
C THR A 52 6.47 -7.63 11.15
N ALA A 53 7.80 -7.74 11.05
CA ALA A 53 8.67 -8.01 12.19
C ALA A 53 8.59 -6.90 13.25
N MET A 54 8.58 -5.63 12.83
CA MET A 54 8.43 -4.48 13.72
C MET A 54 7.08 -4.50 14.46
N LEU A 55 5.98 -4.84 13.78
CA LEU A 55 4.66 -4.90 14.41
C LEU A 55 4.55 -6.05 15.42
N VAL A 56 5.14 -7.22 15.12
CA VAL A 56 5.27 -8.31 16.09
C VAL A 56 6.08 -7.87 17.32
N GLY A 57 7.19 -7.15 17.10
CA GLY A 57 7.99 -6.56 18.18
C GLY A 57 7.19 -5.58 19.03
N ALA A 58 6.41 -4.70 18.41
CA ALA A 58 5.52 -3.77 19.09
C ALA A 58 4.46 -4.51 19.93
N ALA A 59 3.83 -5.56 19.37
CA ALA A 59 2.86 -6.37 20.09
C ALA A 59 3.47 -7.03 21.32
N ARG A 60 4.70 -7.54 21.22
CA ARG A 60 5.45 -8.13 22.34
C ARG A 60 5.72 -7.10 23.44
N LEU A 61 6.27 -5.94 23.09
CA LEU A 61 6.59 -4.87 24.04
C LEU A 61 5.34 -4.32 24.72
N LEU A 62 4.26 -4.08 23.97
CA LEU A 62 3.01 -3.58 24.52
C LEU A 62 2.34 -4.62 25.44
N SER A 63 2.45 -5.90 25.12
CA SER A 63 1.94 -6.97 26.00
C SER A 63 2.65 -7.00 27.36
N ASP A 64 3.94 -6.66 27.40
CA ASP A 64 4.71 -6.56 28.65
C ASP A 64 4.45 -5.22 29.40
N MET A 65 3.64 -4.32 28.83
CA MET A 65 3.33 -2.99 29.35
C MET A 65 1.82 -2.72 29.46
N ARG A 66 0.99 -3.76 29.55
CA ARG A 66 -0.49 -3.63 29.59
C ARG A 66 -0.98 -2.71 30.72
N ASP A 67 -0.31 -2.72 31.86
CA ASP A 67 -0.62 -1.88 33.02
C ASP A 67 -0.39 -0.37 32.78
N ARG A 68 0.30 -0.01 31.69
CA ARG A 68 0.71 1.37 31.39
C ARG A 68 -0.21 2.12 30.45
N PHE A 69 -1.25 1.47 29.90
CA PHE A 69 -2.20 2.13 29.02
C PHE A 69 -3.63 1.64 29.26
N ALA A 70 -4.59 2.55 29.09
CA ALA A 70 -6.01 2.24 29.08
C ALA A 70 -6.50 2.04 27.64
N GLY A 71 -7.51 1.20 27.44
CA GLY A 71 -8.11 0.97 26.13
C GLY A 71 -7.53 -0.24 25.41
N ARG A 72 -7.39 -0.17 24.08
CA ARG A 72 -7.07 -1.32 23.22
C ARG A 72 -6.06 -0.96 22.14
N VAL A 73 -5.16 -1.90 21.85
CA VAL A 73 -4.33 -1.85 20.65
C VAL A 73 -4.76 -2.97 19.70
N ARG A 74 -5.20 -2.61 18.49
CA ARG A 74 -5.51 -3.54 17.40
C ARG A 74 -4.31 -3.65 16.47
N PHE A 75 -3.80 -4.84 16.26
CA PHE A 75 -2.72 -5.13 15.32
C PHE A 75 -3.32 -5.63 14.01
N MET A 76 -3.04 -4.90 12.92
CA MET A 76 -3.51 -5.20 11.57
C MET A 76 -2.34 -5.64 10.70
N PHE A 77 -2.27 -6.93 10.39
CA PHE A 77 -1.34 -7.50 9.42
C PHE A 77 -2.07 -7.65 8.09
N GLN A 78 -1.84 -6.70 7.19
CA GLN A 78 -2.58 -6.51 5.95
C GLN A 78 -1.89 -7.20 4.77
N PRO A 79 -2.57 -8.12 4.06
CA PRO A 79 -2.06 -8.64 2.80
C PRO A 79 -2.33 -7.66 1.63
N GLY A 80 -1.75 -7.94 0.47
CA GLY A 80 -2.15 -7.38 -0.81
C GLY A 80 -2.05 -5.85 -0.93
N GLU A 81 -1.05 -5.24 -0.29
CA GLU A 81 -0.75 -3.82 -0.42
C GLU A 81 -0.30 -3.47 -1.84
N GLU A 82 0.55 -4.31 -2.46
CA GLU A 82 1.25 -4.01 -3.72
C GLU A 82 0.34 -3.99 -4.96
N GLY A 83 -0.96 -4.26 -4.81
CA GLY A 83 -1.91 -4.13 -5.92
C GLY A 83 -3.22 -4.91 -5.80
N ALA A 84 -3.32 -5.87 -4.88
CA ALA A 84 -4.56 -6.64 -4.69
C ALA A 84 -5.63 -5.87 -3.89
N GLY A 85 -5.27 -4.75 -3.26
CA GLY A 85 -6.20 -3.89 -2.51
C GLY A 85 -6.66 -4.51 -1.20
N GLY A 86 -5.74 -5.03 -0.38
CA GLY A 86 -6.13 -5.71 0.86
C GLY A 86 -6.69 -4.81 1.96
N ALA A 87 -6.32 -3.53 2.01
CA ALA A 87 -6.88 -2.59 2.98
C ALA A 87 -8.41 -2.41 2.84
N PRO A 88 -8.96 -2.09 1.65
CA PRO A 88 -10.41 -2.05 1.43
C PRO A 88 -11.15 -3.30 1.94
N VAL A 89 -10.65 -4.49 1.61
CA VAL A 89 -11.26 -5.76 2.03
C VAL A 89 -11.31 -5.88 3.56
N MET A 90 -10.20 -5.60 4.24
CA MET A 90 -10.17 -5.67 5.71
C MET A 90 -11.05 -4.60 6.37
N ILE A 91 -11.19 -3.43 5.73
CA ILE A 91 -12.11 -2.38 6.20
C ILE A 91 -13.56 -2.85 6.08
N ASP A 92 -13.94 -3.46 4.95
CA ASP A 92 -15.27 -4.02 4.74
C ASP A 92 -15.57 -5.18 5.73
N GLU A 93 -14.55 -5.91 6.16
CA GLU A 93 -14.62 -6.94 7.20
C GLU A 93 -14.66 -6.39 8.64
N GLY A 94 -14.62 -5.06 8.82
CA GLY A 94 -14.78 -4.42 10.12
C GLY A 94 -13.48 -4.20 10.91
N VAL A 95 -12.29 -4.22 10.26
CA VAL A 95 -11.01 -4.00 10.98
C VAL A 95 -10.97 -2.64 11.69
N LEU A 96 -11.72 -1.64 11.19
CA LEU A 96 -11.81 -0.30 11.77
C LEU A 96 -12.94 -0.13 12.80
N ASP A 97 -13.74 -1.17 13.07
CA ASP A 97 -14.86 -1.07 14.00
C ASP A 97 -14.35 -0.77 15.42
N GLY A 98 -14.80 0.35 15.96
CA GLY A 98 -14.41 0.85 17.28
C GLY A 98 -12.98 1.38 17.38
N VAL A 99 -12.27 1.57 16.25
CA VAL A 99 -10.93 2.16 16.21
C VAL A 99 -11.03 3.68 16.20
N ASP A 100 -10.35 4.34 17.15
CA ASP A 100 -10.30 5.80 17.24
C ASP A 100 -9.20 6.36 16.33
N ARG A 101 -8.03 5.72 16.28
CA ARG A 101 -6.84 6.19 15.57
C ARG A 101 -6.12 5.02 14.91
N ALA A 102 -5.55 5.22 13.73
CA ALA A 102 -4.73 4.24 13.04
C ALA A 102 -3.35 4.81 12.74
N PHE A 103 -2.32 4.00 12.93
CA PHE A 103 -0.92 4.34 12.62
C PHE A 103 -0.29 3.23 11.80
N ALA A 104 0.59 3.63 10.89
CA ALA A 104 1.41 2.74 10.08
C ALA A 104 2.80 3.38 9.90
N LEU A 105 3.79 2.56 9.57
CA LEU A 105 5.13 2.98 9.20
C LEU A 105 5.49 2.34 7.87
N HIS A 106 6.33 3.02 7.12
CA HIS A 106 7.00 2.45 5.96
C HIS A 106 8.49 2.75 6.09
N ILE A 107 9.35 1.73 6.00
CA ILE A 107 10.80 1.93 5.93
C ILE A 107 11.14 2.61 4.60
N THR A 108 12.17 3.44 4.58
CA THR A 108 12.60 4.05 3.33
C THR A 108 14.12 4.09 3.27
N PRO A 109 14.73 3.74 2.12
CA PRO A 109 16.15 3.92 1.92
C PRO A 109 16.56 5.41 1.81
N ASN A 110 15.59 6.31 1.66
CA ASN A 110 15.82 7.74 1.45
C ASN A 110 16.00 8.53 2.76
N LEU A 111 15.94 7.87 3.92
CA LEU A 111 16.10 8.51 5.23
C LEU A 111 17.14 7.75 6.06
N PRO A 112 18.10 8.44 6.71
CA PRO A 112 19.08 7.78 7.57
C PRO A 112 18.43 7.03 8.73
N ILE A 113 19.07 5.95 9.18
CA ILE A 113 18.65 5.20 10.37
C ILE A 113 18.60 6.12 11.59
N GLY A 114 17.58 5.94 12.43
CA GLY A 114 17.35 6.74 13.63
C GLY A 114 16.47 7.97 13.41
N PHE A 115 16.02 8.21 12.18
CA PHE A 115 15.08 9.29 11.85
C PHE A 115 13.71 8.72 11.50
N ALA A 116 12.66 9.48 11.83
CA ALA A 116 11.29 9.23 11.39
C ALA A 116 10.73 10.51 10.75
N GLY A 117 10.22 10.39 9.53
CA GLY A 117 9.58 11.49 8.81
C GLY A 117 8.07 11.42 8.94
N CYS A 118 7.42 12.56 9.24
CA CYS A 118 5.97 12.68 9.19
C CYS A 118 5.55 14.09 8.79
N ARG A 119 4.32 14.24 8.30
CA ARG A 119 3.69 15.54 8.08
C ARG A 119 2.18 15.43 8.28
N ALA A 120 1.54 16.55 8.63
CA ALA A 120 0.10 16.66 8.61
C ALA A 120 -0.41 16.84 7.16
N GLY A 121 -1.64 16.40 6.91
CA GLY A 121 -2.25 16.46 5.58
C GLY A 121 -1.80 15.32 4.65
N PRO A 122 -2.06 15.45 3.34
CA PRO A 122 -1.70 14.42 2.36
C PRO A 122 -0.21 14.10 2.46
N MET A 123 0.23 12.84 2.38
CA MET A 123 1.65 12.47 2.44
C MET A 123 2.15 11.80 1.14
N LEU A 124 1.33 10.92 0.58
CA LEU A 124 1.58 10.22 -0.68
C LEU A 124 0.60 10.70 -1.76
N ALA A 125 0.93 10.46 -3.02
CA ALA A 125 0.04 10.71 -4.15
C ALA A 125 -1.10 9.68 -4.19
N SER A 126 -2.24 10.05 -4.77
CA SER A 126 -3.24 9.06 -5.20
C SER A 126 -2.83 8.42 -6.52
N THR A 127 -3.45 7.29 -6.84
CA THR A 127 -3.28 6.59 -8.11
C THR A 127 -4.65 6.29 -8.71
N ASP A 128 -4.83 6.64 -9.98
CA ASP A 128 -6.06 6.40 -10.75
C ASP A 128 -5.68 5.86 -12.13
N GLU A 129 -6.51 4.98 -12.70
CA GLU A 129 -6.32 4.43 -14.03
C GLU A 129 -7.41 4.93 -14.99
N ILE A 130 -7.00 5.41 -16.17
CA ILE A 130 -7.90 5.84 -17.24
C ILE A 130 -7.63 4.99 -18.48
N SER A 131 -8.67 4.31 -18.98
CA SER A 131 -8.63 3.56 -20.23
C SER A 131 -9.44 4.26 -21.32
N VAL A 132 -8.81 4.52 -22.47
CA VAL A 132 -9.44 5.21 -23.61
C VAL A 132 -9.39 4.31 -24.84
N THR A 133 -10.55 4.02 -25.42
CA THR A 133 -10.66 3.27 -26.68
C THR A 133 -11.06 4.20 -27.82
N VAL A 134 -10.21 4.34 -28.83
CA VAL A 134 -10.50 5.11 -30.05
C VAL A 134 -10.94 4.16 -31.16
N THR A 135 -12.22 4.21 -31.53
CA THR A 135 -12.78 3.32 -32.55
C THR A 135 -12.85 4.02 -33.90
N GLY A 136 -12.14 3.47 -34.88
CA GLY A 136 -12.16 3.91 -36.27
C GLY A 136 -13.07 3.08 -37.17
N ARG A 137 -12.86 3.21 -38.48
CA ARG A 137 -13.50 2.42 -39.53
C ARG A 137 -12.48 2.07 -40.60
N GLY A 138 -12.23 0.77 -40.79
CA GLY A 138 -11.28 0.28 -41.78
C GLY A 138 -11.74 0.48 -43.23
N GLY A 139 -10.79 0.34 -44.16
CA GLY A 139 -11.02 0.44 -45.59
C GLY A 139 -9.71 0.35 -46.36
N HIS A 140 -9.76 0.51 -47.68
CA HIS A 140 -8.56 0.42 -48.51
C HIS A 140 -7.64 1.63 -48.25
N ALA A 141 -6.36 1.41 -47.97
CA ALA A 141 -5.40 2.46 -47.61
C ALA A 141 -5.22 3.57 -48.67
N SER A 142 -5.48 3.27 -49.95
CA SER A 142 -5.45 4.24 -51.04
C SER A 142 -6.73 5.09 -51.14
N MET A 143 -7.76 4.79 -50.35
CA MET A 143 -9.04 5.50 -50.27
C MET A 143 -9.32 6.02 -48.85
N PRO A 144 -8.42 6.82 -48.24
CA PRO A 144 -8.52 7.21 -46.83
C PRO A 144 -9.79 8.01 -46.50
N HIS A 145 -10.38 8.69 -47.48
CA HIS A 145 -11.64 9.43 -47.34
C HIS A 145 -12.87 8.54 -47.08
N LEU A 146 -12.77 7.22 -47.29
CA LEU A 146 -13.81 6.25 -46.94
C LEU A 146 -13.59 5.64 -45.54
N CYS A 147 -12.38 5.78 -44.99
CA CYS A 147 -11.95 5.27 -43.70
C CYS A 147 -12.18 6.29 -42.57
N LEU A 148 -12.10 5.82 -41.32
CA LEU A 148 -11.90 6.66 -40.14
C LEU A 148 -10.65 6.13 -39.44
N ASP A 149 -9.51 6.79 -39.66
CA ASP A 149 -8.24 6.37 -39.07
C ASP A 149 -8.19 6.82 -37.59
N PRO A 150 -8.12 5.89 -36.63
CA PRO A 150 -8.02 6.24 -35.21
C PRO A 150 -6.61 6.72 -34.81
N VAL A 151 -5.59 6.52 -35.65
CA VAL A 151 -4.19 6.82 -35.30
C VAL A 151 -3.94 8.32 -35.08
N PRO A 152 -4.33 9.24 -35.98
CA PRO A 152 -4.13 10.67 -35.75
C PRO A 152 -4.80 11.22 -34.47
N PRO A 153 -6.10 10.97 -34.18
CA PRO A 153 -6.70 11.46 -32.95
C PRO A 153 -6.08 10.80 -31.70
N MET A 154 -5.71 9.52 -31.76
CA MET A 154 -4.99 8.86 -30.66
C MET A 154 -3.64 9.53 -30.39
N ALA A 155 -2.85 9.82 -31.43
CA ALA A 155 -1.56 10.50 -31.28
C ALA A 155 -1.71 11.92 -30.69
N ALA A 156 -2.75 12.65 -31.10
CA ALA A 156 -3.07 13.96 -30.53
C ALA A 156 -3.51 13.87 -29.06
N MET A 157 -4.31 12.85 -28.71
CA MET A 157 -4.78 12.62 -27.35
C MET A 157 -3.62 12.32 -26.39
N ILE A 158 -2.61 11.55 -26.79
CA ILE A 158 -1.47 11.21 -25.92
C ILE A 158 -0.80 12.47 -25.38
N GLY A 159 -0.45 13.42 -26.25
CA GLY A 159 0.18 14.67 -25.83
C GLY A 159 -0.74 15.54 -24.96
N ALA A 160 -2.00 15.69 -25.37
CA ALA A 160 -2.98 16.50 -24.65
C ALA A 160 -3.27 15.96 -23.24
N LEU A 161 -3.42 14.64 -23.09
CA LEU A 161 -3.66 13.99 -21.81
C LEU A 161 -2.46 14.14 -20.88
N GLN A 162 -1.24 13.93 -21.39
CA GLN A 162 -0.03 14.13 -20.60
C GLN A 162 0.04 15.56 -20.05
N THR A 163 -0.13 16.58 -20.91
CA THR A 163 -0.11 18.00 -20.50
C THR A 163 -1.24 18.37 -19.53
N ALA A 164 -2.39 17.72 -19.61
CA ALA A 164 -3.49 18.01 -18.70
C ALA A 164 -3.28 17.42 -17.29
N ILE A 165 -2.57 16.29 -17.18
CA ILE A 165 -2.42 15.52 -15.94
C ILE A 165 -1.12 15.85 -15.20
N THR A 166 -0.03 16.18 -15.91
CA THR A 166 1.28 16.52 -15.31
C THR A 166 1.57 18.01 -15.39
#